data_AF-W2IY30-F1
#
_entry.id   AF-W2IY30-F1
#
_cell.length_a   1.000
_cell.length_b   1.000
_cell.length_c   1.000
_cell.angle_alpha   90.00
_cell.angle_beta   90.00
_cell.angle_gamma   90.00
#
_symmetry.space_group_name_H-M   'P 1'
#
loop_
_entity.id
_entity.type
_entity.pdbx_description
1 polymer ?
#
loop_
_entity_poly.entity_id
_entity_poly.type
_entity_poly.pdbx_seq_one_letter_code
_entity_poly.pdbx_strand_id
1 'polypeptide(L)'
;MATSSSPAAKKKVLWDRDGVNGGISSMKILLDWLTTEGNYTKKPADVRDKIQKLELKYRTAVDWLANTGQGVTDETSIRSAL
;
A
#
# COMPACT_ATOMS: atom_id res chain seq x y z
N MET A 1 -51.27 -29.03 14.81
CA MET A 1 -49.92 -29.01 15.43
C MET A 1 -49.03 -28.11 14.58
N ALA A 2 -48.71 -26.91 15.05
CA ALA A 2 -47.76 -26.02 14.36
C ALA A 2 -46.38 -26.22 14.99
N THR A 3 -45.43 -26.73 14.21
CA THR A 3 -44.02 -26.85 14.62
C THR A 3 -43.36 -25.49 14.42
N SER A 4 -43.10 -24.77 15.50
CA SER A 4 -42.30 -23.55 15.49
C SER A 4 -40.81 -23.91 15.33
N SER A 5 -40.22 -23.61 14.17
CA SER A 5 -38.77 -23.66 14.01
C SER A 5 -38.16 -22.41 14.65
N SER A 6 -37.41 -22.60 15.74
CA SER A 6 -36.66 -21.52 16.38
C SER A 6 -35.54 -21.02 15.43
N PRO A 7 -35.29 -19.71 15.31
CA PRO A 7 -34.26 -19.18 14.41
C PRO A 7 -32.87 -19.70 14.78
N ALA A 8 -32.11 -20.20 13.81
CA ALA A 8 -30.75 -20.66 14.04
C ALA A 8 -29.87 -19.48 14.50
N ALA A 9 -29.29 -19.60 15.69
CA ALA A 9 -28.37 -18.59 16.22
C ALA A 9 -27.15 -18.44 15.30
N LYS A 10 -26.78 -17.20 14.98
CA LYS A 10 -25.57 -16.90 14.19
C LYS A 10 -24.34 -17.38 14.97
N LYS A 11 -23.58 -18.31 14.39
CA LYS A 11 -22.31 -18.76 14.99
C LYS A 11 -21.32 -17.58 15.04
N LYS A 12 -20.73 -17.35 16.20
CA LYS A 12 -19.63 -16.39 16.36
C LYS A 12 -18.40 -16.95 15.62
N VAL A 13 -17.81 -16.16 14.75
CA VAL A 13 -16.54 -16.53 14.10
C VAL A 13 -15.41 -16.22 15.07
N LEU A 14 -14.63 -17.23 15.43
CA LEU A 14 -13.46 -17.12 16.31
C LEU A 14 -12.21 -17.01 15.45
N TRP A 15 -11.71 -15.79 15.25
CA TRP A 15 -10.65 -15.48 14.29
C TRP A 15 -9.28 -16.01 14.73
N ASP A 16 -9.13 -16.47 15.96
CA ASP A 16 -7.93 -17.13 16.47
C ASP A 16 -7.89 -18.64 16.14
N ARG A 17 -9.03 -19.24 15.74
CA ARG A 17 -9.23 -20.70 15.58
C ARG A 17 -9.95 -21.10 14.29
N ASP A 18 -10.07 -20.17 13.35
CA ASP A 18 -10.73 -20.39 12.05
C ASP A 18 -9.79 -20.98 10.99
N GLY A 19 -8.58 -21.39 11.37
CA GLY A 19 -7.64 -22.07 10.49
C GLY A 19 -8.21 -23.36 9.91
N VAL A 20 -8.12 -23.52 8.60
CA VAL A 20 -8.64 -24.70 7.88
C VAL A 20 -7.57 -25.79 7.82
N ASN A 21 -7.92 -27.03 8.14
CA ASN A 21 -7.03 -28.21 8.06
C ASN A 21 -5.68 -28.03 8.80
N GLY A 22 -5.69 -27.41 9.98
CA GLY A 22 -4.46 -27.10 10.73
C GLY A 22 -3.68 -25.90 10.19
N GLY A 23 -4.24 -25.17 9.23
CA GLY A 23 -3.68 -23.93 8.69
C GLY A 23 -3.71 -22.76 9.68
N ILE A 24 -3.09 -21.66 9.25
CA ILE A 24 -2.95 -20.43 10.03
C ILE A 24 -4.33 -19.76 10.20
N SER A 25 -4.62 -19.27 11.41
CA SER A 25 -5.86 -18.53 11.68
C SER A 25 -5.81 -17.10 11.15
N SER A 26 -6.98 -16.50 10.91
CA SER A 26 -7.10 -15.12 10.43
C SER A 26 -6.38 -14.12 11.34
N MET A 27 -6.43 -14.32 12.66
CA MET A 27 -5.72 -13.48 13.62
C MET A 27 -4.21 -13.52 13.40
N LYS A 28 -3.64 -14.69 13.12
CA LYS A 28 -2.21 -14.81 12.84
C LYS A 28 -1.82 -14.14 11.53
N ILE A 29 -2.66 -14.24 10.49
CA ILE A 29 -2.43 -13.53 9.21
C ILE A 29 -2.38 -12.02 9.44
N LEU A 30 -3.31 -11.47 10.22
CA LEU A 30 -3.33 -10.04 10.55
C LEU A 30 -2.10 -9.61 11.34
N LEU A 31 -1.68 -10.40 12.32
CA LEU A 31 -0.49 -10.10 13.13
C LEU A 31 0.78 -10.16 12.29
N ASP A 32 0.92 -11.13 11.40
CA ASP A 32 2.05 -11.25 10.47
C ASP A 32 2.11 -10.03 9.54
N TRP A 33 0.97 -9.65 8.95
CA TRP A 33 0.90 -8.45 8.11
C TRP A 33 1.23 -7.18 8.90
N LEU A 34 0.73 -7.02 10.13
CA LEU A 34 0.95 -5.83 10.95
C LEU A 34 2.42 -5.72 11.38
N THR A 35 3.04 -6.85 11.73
CA THR A 35 4.44 -6.90 12.20
C THR A 35 5.46 -6.89 11.07
N THR A 36 5.03 -7.09 9.83
CA THR A 36 5.86 -6.85 8.64
C THR A 36 6.39 -5.41 8.65
N GLU A 37 7.68 -5.26 8.38
CA GLU A 37 8.37 -3.98 8.47
C GLU A 37 7.64 -2.87 7.69
N GLY A 38 7.35 -1.78 8.38
CA GLY A 38 6.73 -0.63 7.78
C GLY A 38 5.21 -0.71 7.64
N ASN A 39 4.53 -1.83 7.90
CA ASN A 39 3.07 -1.88 7.77
C ASN A 39 2.34 -1.19 8.93
N TYR A 40 2.81 -1.39 10.18
CA TYR A 40 2.23 -0.67 11.33
C TYR A 40 2.68 0.79 11.46
N THR A 41 3.84 1.15 10.90
CA THR A 41 4.41 2.51 11.03
C THR A 41 4.07 3.44 9.89
N LYS A 42 3.57 2.92 8.75
CA LYS A 42 3.20 3.73 7.58
C LYS A 42 2.04 4.67 7.92
N LYS A 43 2.31 5.97 8.01
CA LYS A 43 1.25 6.97 8.20
C LYS A 43 0.70 7.39 6.84
N PRO A 44 -0.61 7.71 6.74
CA PRO A 44 -1.18 8.27 5.52
C PRO A 44 -0.47 9.54 5.03
N ALA A 45 0.10 10.33 5.96
CA ALA A 45 0.92 11.49 5.64
C ALA A 45 2.19 11.11 4.86
N ASP A 46 2.92 10.07 5.28
CA ASP A 46 4.16 9.65 4.61
C ASP A 46 3.94 9.26 3.15
N VAL A 47 2.80 8.62 2.85
CA VAL A 47 2.41 8.25 1.48
C VAL A 47 2.11 9.51 0.65
N ARG A 48 1.35 10.46 1.21
CA ARG A 48 1.04 11.73 0.55
C ARG A 48 2.30 12.54 0.28
N ASP A 49 3.18 12.66 1.26
CA ASP A 49 4.46 13.37 1.15
C ASP A 49 5.33 12.77 0.05
N LYS A 50 5.35 11.43 -0.07
CA LYS A 50 6.11 10.75 -1.12
C LYS A 50 5.54 11.03 -2.51
N ILE A 51 4.22 11.03 -2.65
CA ILE A 51 3.54 11.41 -3.91
C ILE A 51 3.87 12.85 -4.28
N GLN A 52 3.75 13.79 -3.33
CA GLN A 52 4.05 15.20 -3.57
C GLN A 52 5.51 15.42 -3.97
N LYS A 53 6.46 14.72 -3.33
CA LYS A 53 7.88 14.80 -3.69
C LYS A 53 8.15 14.26 -5.10
N LEU A 54 7.49 13.18 -5.49
CA LEU A 54 7.63 12.62 -6.85
C LEU A 54 7.05 13.56 -7.90
N GLU A 55 5.86 14.11 -7.63
CA GLU A 55 5.22 15.09 -8.50
C GLU A 55 6.11 16.34 -8.68
N LEU A 56 6.67 16.86 -7.59
CA LEU A 56 7.59 18.00 -7.66
C LEU A 56 8.81 17.70 -8.54
N LYS A 57 9.46 16.56 -8.33
CA LYS A 57 10.61 16.14 -9.16
C LYS A 57 10.25 16.03 -10.63
N TYR A 58 9.09 15.44 -10.93
CA TYR A 58 8.60 15.32 -12.29
C TYR A 58 8.38 16.69 -12.93
N ARG A 59 7.65 17.59 -12.26
CA ARG A 59 7.39 18.94 -12.76
C ARG A 59 8.67 19.73 -12.97
N THR A 60 9.62 19.65 -12.04
CA THR A 60 10.94 20.30 -12.20
C THR A 60 11.70 19.77 -13.42
N ALA A 61 11.67 18.45 -13.66
CA ALA A 61 12.31 17.88 -14.84
C ALA A 61 11.64 18.32 -16.15
N VAL A 62 10.30 18.38 -16.17
CA VAL A 62 9.53 18.88 -17.32
C VAL A 62 9.85 20.35 -17.60
N ASP A 63 9.85 21.19 -16.56
CA ASP A 63 10.17 22.61 -16.69
C ASP A 63 11.61 22.82 -17.19
N TRP A 64 12.56 22.00 -16.73
CA TRP A 64 13.94 22.05 -17.21
C TRP A 64 14.04 21.66 -18.70
N LEU A 65 13.38 20.57 -19.12
CA LEU A 65 13.38 20.12 -20.52
C LEU A 65 12.76 21.17 -21.45
N ALA A 66 11.72 21.87 -21.00
CA ALA A 66 11.03 22.87 -21.80
C ALA A 66 11.82 24.19 -21.98
N ASN A 67 12.74 24.52 -21.07
CA ASN A 67 13.42 25.82 -21.06
C ASN A 67 14.93 25.71 -21.30
N THR A 68 15.63 24.91 -20.51
CA THR A 68 17.11 24.91 -20.45
C THR A 68 17.72 23.68 -21.12
N GLY A 69 17.05 22.53 -21.02
CA GLY A 69 17.53 21.23 -21.51
C GLY A 69 17.00 20.85 -22.90
N GLN A 70 16.46 21.79 -23.67
CA GLN A 70 15.94 21.48 -25.01
C GLN A 70 17.07 20.96 -25.91
N GLY A 71 16.97 19.68 -26.31
CA GLY A 71 18.01 19.00 -27.10
C GLY A 71 18.98 18.14 -26.28
N VAL A 72 18.88 18.12 -24.95
CA VAL A 72 19.64 17.19 -24.10
C VAL A 72 18.89 15.86 -24.01
N THR A 73 19.30 14.89 -24.83
CA THR A 73 18.60 13.59 -24.98
C THR A 73 19.38 12.38 -24.50
N ASP A 74 20.62 12.55 -24.08
CA ASP A 74 21.51 11.46 -23.66
C ASP A 74 22.44 11.89 -22.51
N GLU A 75 23.05 10.90 -21.84
CA GLU A 75 23.87 11.12 -20.65
C GLU A 75 25.09 12.02 -20.91
N THR A 76 25.64 12.02 -22.12
CA THR A 76 26.75 12.90 -22.50
C THR A 76 26.29 14.34 -22.52
N SER A 77 25.15 14.60 -23.17
CA SER A 77 24.53 15.91 -23.25
C SER A 77 24.11 16.46 -21.88
N ILE A 78 23.71 15.59 -20.94
CA ILE A 78 23.40 15.97 -19.55
C ILE A 78 24.65 16.50 -18.83
N ARG A 79 25.78 15.80 -18.97
CA ARG A 79 27.04 16.20 -18.31
C ARG A 79 27.59 17.52 -18.83
N SER A 80 27.29 17.87 -20.08
CA SER A 80 27.70 19.14 -20.69
C SER A 80 26.80 20.33 -20.33
N ALA A 81 25.58 20.06 -19.85
CA ALA A 81 24.60 21.10 -19.50
C ALA A 81 24.57 21.44 -17.99
N LEU A 82 25.36 20.73 -17.17
CA LEU A 82 25.57 20.94 -15.73
C LEU A 82 26.84 21.75 -15.48
#